data_AF-A0A954VW76-F1
#
_entry.id   AF-A0A954VW76-F1
#
_cell.length_a   1.000
_cell.length_b   1.000
_cell.length_c   1.000
_cell.angle_alpha   90.00
_cell.angle_beta   90.00
_cell.angle_gamma   90.00
#
_symmetry.space_group_name_H-M   'P 1'
#
loop_
_entity.id
_entity.type
_entity.pdbx_description
1 polymer ?
#
loop_
_entity_poly.entity_id
_entity_poly.type
_entity_poly.pdbx_seq_one_letter_code
_entity_poly.pdbx_strand_id
1 'polypeptide(L)'
;GFQDDRKTASTIIRAHCVGSIAFRRNLAGQETGAVTHSPPQGGLRTPYCHLGNERQTRPRAIRMNIPTEFIVIGSVVFVIGMLYLGGSILSPLDRAAGNRRARIRFTMMDFGGLFFLVQLPLALVRNLSPNQAAELPNNGFNAQDVLFVLGLIVALVIWYKGVTTFSQAGIDSTKERAWLVFFVLPVAFLGIYAVVPIFFVLIAMLSERPGTLWTNQSVLLRPQFMMLLTVEIALFVAIFVARRMSRTIAADAIHRHEIDEQSAR
;
A
#
# COMPACT_ATOMS: atom_id res chain seq x y z
N GLY A 1 -42.76 -16.77 14.40
CA GLY A 1 -42.04 -17.58 13.40
C GLY A 1 -41.01 -16.72 12.74
N PHE A 2 -39.73 -16.95 13.02
CA PHE A 2 -38.58 -16.48 12.24
C PHE A 2 -37.38 -17.30 12.74
N GLN A 3 -37.30 -18.53 12.25
CA GLN A 3 -36.29 -19.52 12.62
C GLN A 3 -36.03 -20.40 11.40
N ASP A 4 -35.18 -19.94 10.47
CA ASP A 4 -34.30 -20.80 9.65
C ASP A 4 -33.57 -20.00 8.58
N ASP A 5 -32.42 -19.39 8.91
CA ASP A 5 -31.51 -18.84 7.89
C ASP A 5 -30.01 -18.93 8.27
N ARG A 6 -29.65 -19.74 9.28
CA ARG A 6 -28.25 -19.87 9.74
C ARG A 6 -27.50 -21.11 9.22
N LYS A 7 -28.12 -21.97 8.40
CA LYS A 7 -27.47 -23.24 7.98
C LYS A 7 -26.82 -23.22 6.59
N THR A 8 -26.94 -22.15 5.82
CA THR A 8 -26.42 -22.13 4.43
C THR A 8 -25.02 -21.52 4.29
N ALA A 9 -24.50 -20.86 5.33
CA ALA A 9 -23.20 -20.16 5.26
C ALA A 9 -21.99 -21.04 5.65
N SER A 10 -22.16 -22.23 6.23
CA SER A 10 -21.03 -23.05 6.69
C SER A 10 -20.47 -24.03 5.64
N THR A 11 -21.12 -24.17 4.48
CA THR A 11 -20.73 -25.18 3.47
C THR A 11 -19.79 -24.61 2.39
N ILE A 12 -19.72 -23.29 2.23
CA ILE A 12 -18.91 -22.66 1.17
C ILE A 12 -17.44 -22.46 1.58
N ILE A 13 -17.13 -22.40 2.88
CA ILE A 13 -15.76 -22.14 3.35
C ILE A 13 -14.89 -23.42 3.39
N ARG A 14 -15.47 -24.63 3.31
CA ARG A 14 -14.70 -25.89 3.29
C ARG A 14 -14.20 -26.34 1.90
N ALA A 15 -14.67 -25.73 0.82
CA ALA A 15 -14.31 -26.17 -0.53
C ALA A 15 -12.95 -25.63 -1.04
N HIS A 16 -12.42 -24.56 -0.46
CA HIS A 16 -11.19 -23.92 -0.99
C HIS A 16 -9.87 -24.33 -0.31
N CYS A 17 -9.89 -25.15 0.75
CA CYS A 17 -8.66 -25.58 1.45
C CYS A 17 -8.18 -27.00 1.15
N VAL A 18 -8.92 -27.82 0.38
CA VAL A 18 -8.52 -29.22 0.10
C VAL A 18 -7.79 -29.38 -1.24
N GLY A 19 -7.87 -28.40 -2.15
CA GLY A 19 -7.31 -28.50 -3.50
C GLY A 19 -5.79 -28.28 -3.64
N SER A 20 -5.12 -27.68 -2.65
CA SER A 20 -3.70 -27.29 -2.81
C SER A 20 -2.69 -28.31 -2.26
N ILE A 21 -3.14 -29.29 -1.46
CA ILE A 21 -2.26 -30.33 -0.89
C ILE A 21 -2.20 -31.58 -1.78
N ALA A 22 -3.18 -31.79 -2.68
CA ALA A 22 -3.24 -32.98 -3.53
C ALA A 22 -2.32 -32.95 -4.76
N PHE A 23 -1.80 -31.79 -5.19
CA PHE A 23 -0.99 -31.69 -6.41
C PHE A 23 0.52 -31.87 -6.20
N ARG A 24 1.00 -31.92 -4.95
CA ARG A 24 2.44 -31.98 -4.63
C ARG A 24 2.95 -33.35 -4.17
N ARG A 25 2.18 -34.42 -4.38
CA ARG A 25 2.58 -35.80 -4.03
C ARG A 25 2.85 -36.73 -5.22
N ASN A 26 2.65 -36.31 -6.46
CA ASN A 26 2.78 -37.18 -7.64
C ASN A 26 4.11 -37.07 -8.42
N LEU A 27 5.15 -36.47 -7.86
CA LEU A 27 6.47 -36.39 -8.53
C LEU A 27 7.64 -37.03 -7.75
N ALA A 28 7.35 -37.76 -6.66
CA ALA A 28 8.38 -38.38 -5.81
C ALA A 28 8.27 -39.91 -5.74
N GLY A 29 7.76 -40.56 -6.79
CA GLY A 29 7.54 -42.01 -6.78
C GLY A 29 7.62 -42.64 -8.16
N GLN A 30 8.81 -42.63 -8.77
CA GLN A 30 9.12 -43.56 -9.86
C GLN A 30 10.62 -43.92 -9.86
N GLU A 31 11.12 -44.33 -8.69
CA GLU A 31 12.28 -45.22 -8.60
C GLU A 31 11.77 -46.62 -8.30
N THR A 32 11.71 -47.48 -9.31
CA THR A 32 11.99 -48.92 -9.23
C THR A 32 11.82 -49.52 -10.62
N GLY A 33 12.83 -50.24 -11.11
CA GLY A 33 12.63 -51.16 -12.23
C GLY A 33 13.85 -51.34 -13.12
N ALA A 34 14.82 -52.13 -12.65
CA ALA A 34 15.85 -52.70 -13.48
C ALA A 34 15.23 -53.59 -14.58
N VAL A 35 15.58 -53.33 -15.85
CA VAL A 35 15.56 -54.36 -16.90
C VAL A 35 16.79 -54.15 -17.79
N THR A 36 17.79 -54.99 -17.55
CA THR A 36 18.86 -55.32 -18.49
C THR A 36 18.25 -56.01 -19.71
N HIS A 37 18.27 -55.36 -20.87
CA HIS A 37 18.34 -56.03 -22.16
C HIS A 37 19.06 -55.14 -23.16
N SER A 38 20.27 -55.55 -23.54
CA SER A 38 20.97 -55.05 -24.72
C SER A 38 20.34 -55.61 -25.99
N PRO A 39 20.11 -54.80 -27.02
CA PRO A 39 20.15 -55.25 -28.41
C PRO A 39 21.31 -54.59 -29.18
N PRO A 40 21.70 -55.19 -30.31
CA PRO A 40 22.99 -55.00 -30.93
C PRO A 40 23.08 -53.71 -31.74
N GLN A 41 24.35 -53.34 -31.95
CA GLN A 41 24.85 -52.30 -32.83
C GLN A 41 24.10 -52.25 -34.18
N GLY A 42 23.33 -51.19 -34.37
CA GLY A 42 22.77 -50.78 -35.65
C GLY A 42 22.94 -49.28 -35.76
N GLY A 43 24.01 -48.86 -36.44
CA GLY A 43 24.37 -47.46 -36.57
C GLY A 43 23.29 -46.63 -37.26
N LEU A 44 22.67 -45.72 -36.52
CA LEU A 44 22.20 -44.46 -37.05
C LEU A 44 22.88 -43.34 -36.26
N ARG A 45 23.84 -42.68 -36.92
CA ARG A 45 24.36 -41.38 -36.48
C ARG A 45 23.21 -40.38 -36.58
N THR A 46 22.45 -40.22 -35.52
CA THR A 46 21.64 -39.01 -35.35
C THR A 46 22.60 -37.84 -35.20
N PRO A 47 22.43 -36.73 -35.93
CA PRO A 47 23.22 -35.55 -35.71
C PRO A 47 22.92 -35.08 -34.29
N TYR A 48 23.89 -35.26 -33.39
CA TYR A 48 23.94 -34.53 -32.13
C TYR A 48 23.96 -33.06 -32.52
N CYS A 49 22.80 -32.42 -32.48
CA CYS A 49 22.75 -30.98 -32.35
C CYS A 49 23.55 -30.65 -31.10
N HIS A 50 24.76 -30.13 -31.31
CA HIS A 50 25.45 -29.34 -30.32
C HIS A 50 24.46 -28.25 -29.90
N LEU A 51 23.68 -28.53 -28.86
CA LEU A 51 23.07 -27.51 -28.02
C LEU A 51 24.27 -26.75 -27.50
N GLY A 52 24.56 -25.67 -28.21
CA GLY A 52 25.60 -24.73 -27.89
C GLY A 52 25.49 -24.47 -26.41
N ASN A 53 26.63 -24.56 -25.75
CA ASN A 53 26.82 -24.08 -24.40
C ASN A 53 26.65 -22.55 -24.47
N GLU A 54 25.43 -22.08 -24.75
CA GLU A 54 24.97 -20.74 -24.53
C GLU A 54 25.18 -20.59 -23.04
N ARG A 55 26.35 -20.04 -22.69
CA ARG A 55 26.61 -19.47 -21.40
C ARG A 55 25.42 -18.58 -21.17
N GLN A 56 24.46 -19.10 -20.41
CA GLN A 56 23.35 -18.38 -19.89
C GLN A 56 24.03 -17.35 -19.00
N THR A 57 24.37 -16.21 -19.61
CA THR A 57 24.89 -15.03 -18.98
C THR A 57 23.74 -14.57 -18.13
N ARG A 58 23.60 -15.22 -16.96
CA ARG A 58 22.64 -14.85 -15.93
C ARG A 58 22.79 -13.35 -15.84
N PRO A 59 21.73 -12.58 -16.16
CA PRO A 59 21.83 -11.13 -16.15
C PRO A 59 22.44 -10.77 -14.81
N ARG A 60 23.64 -10.18 -14.84
CA ARG A 60 24.31 -9.76 -13.62
C ARG A 60 23.36 -8.73 -13.02
N ALA A 61 22.63 -9.15 -11.99
CA ALA A 61 21.76 -8.27 -11.24
C ALA A 61 22.64 -7.12 -10.77
N ILE A 62 22.48 -5.96 -11.40
CA ILE A 62 23.20 -4.75 -11.03
C ILE A 62 22.68 -4.43 -9.63
N ARG A 63 23.44 -4.80 -8.61
CA ARG A 63 23.18 -4.36 -7.24
C ARG A 63 23.46 -2.86 -7.22
N MET A 64 22.42 -2.05 -7.37
CA MET A 64 22.51 -0.64 -7.05
C MET A 64 22.72 -0.55 -5.53
N ASN A 65 23.93 -0.20 -5.14
CA ASN A 65 24.24 0.08 -3.74
C ASN A 65 23.73 1.48 -3.43
N ILE A 66 22.46 1.59 -3.05
CA ILE A 66 21.86 2.87 -2.62
C ILE A 66 22.55 3.24 -1.30
N PRO A 67 23.24 4.39 -1.21
CA PRO A 67 23.91 4.78 0.02
C PRO A 67 22.87 4.96 1.12
N THR A 68 23.15 4.41 2.30
CA THR A 68 22.26 4.47 3.47
C THR A 68 21.85 5.90 3.84
N GLU A 69 22.72 6.87 3.58
CA GLU A 69 22.47 8.29 3.81
C GLU A 69 21.23 8.82 3.07
N PHE A 70 21.02 8.39 1.81
CA PHE A 70 19.84 8.81 1.04
C PHE A 70 18.55 8.23 1.59
N ILE A 71 18.60 7.01 2.16
CA ILE A 71 17.44 6.38 2.79
C ILE A 71 17.06 7.16 4.06
N VAL A 72 18.06 7.51 4.89
CA VAL A 72 17.85 8.29 6.11
C VAL A 72 17.29 9.68 5.77
N ILE A 73 17.95 10.43 4.88
CA ILE A 73 17.50 11.78 4.49
C ILE A 73 16.09 11.73 3.89
N GLY A 74 15.85 10.81 2.96
CA GLY A 74 14.53 10.65 2.34
C GLY A 74 13.44 10.29 3.36
N SER A 75 13.75 9.45 4.34
CA SER A 75 12.82 9.11 5.43
C SER A 75 12.50 10.31 6.33
N VAL A 76 13.48 11.18 6.62
CA VAL A 76 13.28 12.38 7.44
C VAL A 76 12.43 13.40 6.68
N VAL A 77 12.79 13.69 5.42
CA VAL A 77 12.01 14.60 4.56
C VAL A 77 10.58 14.09 4.39
N PHE A 78 10.41 12.77 4.25
CA PHE A 78 9.11 12.13 4.18
C PHE A 78 8.28 12.38 5.45
N VAL A 79 8.84 12.13 6.63
CA VAL A 79 8.12 12.33 7.89
C VAL A 79 7.76 13.81 8.08
N ILE A 80 8.65 14.75 7.76
CA ILE A 80 8.36 16.19 7.84
C ILE A 80 7.25 16.57 6.85
N GLY A 81 7.35 16.12 5.60
CA GLY A 81 6.35 16.35 4.57
C GLY A 81 4.98 15.80 4.96
N MET A 82 4.94 14.60 5.55
CA MET A 82 3.75 13.95 6.12
C MET A 82 3.08 14.82 7.19
N LEU A 83 3.86 15.28 8.17
CA LEU A 83 3.34 16.11 9.26
C LEU A 83 2.80 17.45 8.73
N TYR A 84 3.47 18.04 7.74
CA TYR A 84 3.05 19.29 7.11
C TYR A 84 1.79 19.13 6.25
N LEU A 85 1.71 18.10 5.40
CA LEU A 85 0.53 17.76 4.60
C LEU A 85 -0.68 17.48 5.50
N GLY A 86 -0.49 16.60 6.50
CA GLY A 86 -1.53 16.24 7.45
C GLY A 86 -2.05 17.46 8.20
N GLY A 87 -1.14 18.28 8.73
CA GLY A 87 -1.50 19.54 9.39
C GLY A 87 -2.23 20.51 8.46
N SER A 88 -1.85 20.60 7.19
CA SER A 88 -2.49 21.50 6.22
C SER A 88 -3.90 21.07 5.83
N ILE A 89 -4.15 19.75 5.78
CA ILE A 89 -5.47 19.16 5.50
C ILE A 89 -6.38 19.30 6.72
N LEU A 90 -5.83 19.09 7.93
CA LEU A 90 -6.56 19.15 9.19
C LEU A 90 -6.79 20.58 9.69
N SER A 91 -5.93 21.54 9.34
CA SER A 91 -6.02 22.94 9.79
C SER A 91 -7.41 23.60 9.65
N PRO A 92 -8.15 23.49 8.53
CA PRO A 92 -9.50 24.04 8.46
C PRO A 92 -10.47 23.37 9.43
N LEU A 93 -10.29 22.08 9.71
CA LEU A 93 -11.10 21.33 10.67
C LEU A 93 -10.72 21.69 12.11
N ASP A 94 -9.43 21.86 12.40
CA ASP A 94 -8.93 22.34 13.70
C ASP A 94 -9.45 23.76 14.00
N ARG A 95 -9.59 24.62 12.99
CA ARG A 95 -10.21 25.96 13.15
C ARG A 95 -11.70 25.88 13.51
N ALA A 96 -12.44 24.95 12.92
CA ALA A 96 -13.85 24.73 13.27
C ALA A 96 -13.99 24.10 14.67
N ALA A 97 -13.08 23.20 15.02
CA ALA A 97 -13.01 22.53 16.32
C ALA A 97 -12.57 23.45 17.46
N GLY A 98 -11.68 24.42 17.22
CA GLY A 98 -11.13 25.31 18.24
C GLY A 98 -12.18 26.10 19.01
N ASN A 99 -13.34 26.35 18.41
CA ASN A 99 -14.45 27.04 19.06
C ASN A 99 -15.35 26.11 19.87
N ARG A 100 -15.22 24.79 19.74
CA ARG A 100 -16.07 23.78 20.38
C ARG A 100 -15.21 22.83 21.21
N ARG A 101 -15.11 23.05 22.52
CA ARG A 101 -14.43 22.13 23.46
C ARG A 101 -15.27 20.89 23.75
N ALA A 102 -15.67 20.16 22.72
CA ALA A 102 -16.42 18.91 22.87
C ALA A 102 -15.52 17.82 23.47
N ARG A 103 -16.09 16.98 24.35
CA ARG A 103 -15.38 15.83 24.95
C ARG A 103 -15.05 14.81 23.85
N ILE A 104 -13.82 14.29 23.84
CA ILE A 104 -13.40 13.26 22.89
C ILE A 104 -14.26 12.01 23.08
N ARG A 105 -15.02 11.63 22.05
CA ARG A 105 -15.84 10.42 21.99
C ARG A 105 -15.22 9.45 20.99
N PHE A 106 -14.63 8.39 21.51
CA PHE A 106 -14.09 7.30 20.72
C PHE A 106 -15.20 6.33 20.33
N THR A 107 -15.32 5.98 19.06
CA THR A 107 -16.35 5.08 18.54
C THR A 107 -15.74 3.81 17.95
N MET A 108 -16.51 2.72 17.91
CA MET A 108 -16.07 1.46 17.30
C MET A 108 -15.70 1.61 15.81
N MET A 109 -16.31 2.57 15.10
CA MET A 109 -15.96 2.85 13.71
C MET A 109 -14.54 3.42 13.57
N ASP A 110 -14.09 4.24 14.51
CA ASP A 110 -12.72 4.77 14.48
C ASP A 110 -11.70 3.65 14.62
N PHE A 111 -11.99 2.67 15.47
CA PHE A 111 -11.15 1.49 15.62
C PHE A 111 -11.13 0.65 14.33
N GLY A 112 -12.28 0.47 13.67
CA GLY A 112 -12.35 -0.16 12.35
C GLY A 112 -11.52 0.58 11.29
N GLY A 113 -11.52 1.91 11.32
CA GLY A 113 -10.67 2.75 10.47
C GLY A 113 -9.18 2.52 10.71
N LEU A 114 -8.74 2.36 11.96
CA LEU A 114 -7.35 2.03 12.28
C LEU A 114 -6.94 0.68 11.69
N PHE A 115 -7.77 -0.35 11.85
CA PHE A 115 -7.52 -1.66 11.24
C PHE A 115 -7.36 -1.55 9.73
N PHE A 116 -8.25 -0.80 9.08
CA PHE A 116 -8.20 -0.58 7.64
C PHE A 116 -6.91 0.14 7.22
N LEU A 117 -6.52 1.20 7.94
CA LEU A 117 -5.28 1.95 7.69
C LEU A 117 -4.03 1.10 7.87
N VAL A 118 -3.98 0.23 8.88
CA VAL A 118 -2.84 -0.66 9.15
C VAL A 118 -2.69 -1.72 8.05
N GLN A 119 -3.76 -2.10 7.36
CA GLN A 119 -3.65 -3.04 6.23
C GLN A 119 -2.94 -2.43 5.01
N LEU A 120 -2.99 -1.11 4.84
CA LEU A 120 -2.35 -0.42 3.72
C LEU A 120 -0.82 -0.57 3.69
N PRO A 121 -0.06 -0.22 4.75
CA PRO A 121 1.39 -0.43 4.76
C PRO A 121 1.76 -1.92 4.67
N LEU A 122 0.95 -2.81 5.26
CA LEU A 122 1.16 -4.25 5.14
C LEU A 122 1.02 -4.74 3.69
N ALA A 123 -0.03 -4.30 3.00
CA ALA A 123 -0.23 -4.61 1.58
C ALA A 123 0.88 -4.01 0.72
N LEU A 124 1.31 -2.79 1.01
CA LEU A 124 2.36 -2.10 0.24
C LEU A 124 3.70 -2.84 0.35
N VAL A 125 4.14 -3.17 1.57
CA VAL A 125 5.40 -3.88 1.81
C VAL A 125 5.39 -5.27 1.16
N ARG A 126 4.27 -6.00 1.26
CA ARG A 126 4.14 -7.33 0.64
C ARG A 126 4.28 -7.28 -0.88
N ASN A 127 3.71 -6.27 -1.53
CA ASN A 127 3.76 -6.14 -2.99
C ASN A 127 5.11 -5.64 -3.52
N LEU A 128 5.90 -4.94 -2.70
CA LEU A 128 7.22 -4.47 -3.08
C LEU A 128 8.28 -5.58 -3.13
N SER A 129 8.01 -6.74 -2.54
CA SER A 129 8.99 -7.83 -2.41
C SER A 129 8.44 -9.22 -2.74
N PRO A 130 7.87 -9.44 -3.93
CA PRO A 130 7.30 -10.74 -4.29
C PRO A 130 8.36 -11.86 -4.36
N ASN A 131 9.64 -11.51 -4.53
CA ASN A 131 10.71 -12.46 -4.83
C ASN A 131 11.75 -12.64 -3.70
N GLN A 132 11.73 -11.83 -2.62
CA GLN A 132 12.75 -11.95 -1.55
C GLN A 132 12.35 -12.88 -0.41
N ALA A 133 11.12 -13.40 -0.38
CA ALA A 133 10.67 -14.32 0.67
C ALA A 133 11.44 -15.67 0.68
N ALA A 134 12.20 -15.99 -0.37
CA ALA A 134 12.85 -17.29 -0.54
C ALA A 134 14.33 -17.33 -0.11
N GLU A 135 15.03 -16.20 -0.01
CA GLU A 135 16.46 -16.19 0.22
C GLU A 135 16.85 -15.05 1.16
N LEU A 136 17.00 -15.36 2.47
CA LEU A 136 18.14 -14.99 3.33
C LEU A 136 17.74 -14.98 4.82
N PRO A 137 18.35 -15.83 5.66
CA PRO A 137 18.49 -15.57 7.09
C PRO A 137 19.68 -14.62 7.27
N ASN A 138 19.46 -13.32 7.08
CA ASN A 138 20.47 -12.31 7.40
C ASN A 138 19.92 -11.47 8.55
N ASN A 139 20.57 -11.54 9.71
CA ASN A 139 20.15 -10.97 11.00
C ASN A 139 20.19 -9.41 11.05
N GLY A 140 20.01 -8.74 9.92
CA GLY A 140 20.00 -7.28 9.82
C GLY A 140 18.59 -6.73 9.69
N PHE A 141 18.34 -5.56 10.30
CA PHE A 141 17.14 -4.77 10.04
C PHE A 141 17.07 -4.45 8.54
N ASN A 142 16.15 -5.09 7.82
CA ASN A 142 16.01 -4.85 6.39
C ASN A 142 15.29 -3.51 6.18
N ALA A 143 15.62 -2.79 5.10
CA ALA A 143 14.97 -1.52 4.76
C ALA A 143 13.43 -1.66 4.65
N GLN A 144 12.94 -2.85 4.30
CA GLN A 144 11.52 -3.17 4.27
C GLN A 144 10.87 -3.14 5.65
N ASP A 145 11.56 -3.66 6.67
CA ASP A 145 11.07 -3.64 8.05
C ASP A 145 10.99 -2.19 8.56
N VAL A 146 11.98 -1.37 8.21
CA VAL A 146 11.99 0.06 8.55
C VAL A 146 10.82 0.79 7.88
N LEU A 147 10.59 0.58 6.58
CA LEU A 147 9.46 1.17 5.86
C LEU A 147 8.12 0.71 6.41
N PHE A 148 8.02 -0.56 6.81
CA PHE A 148 6.81 -1.10 7.45
C PHE A 148 6.54 -0.42 8.78
N VAL A 149 7.53 -0.35 9.68
CA VAL A 149 7.41 0.29 10.99
C VAL A 149 7.07 1.77 10.86
N LEU A 150 7.77 2.50 9.98
CA LEU A 150 7.46 3.90 9.68
C LEU A 150 6.02 4.05 9.19
N GLY A 151 5.56 3.12 8.36
CA GLY A 151 4.20 3.12 7.87
C GLY A 151 3.13 2.91 8.93
N LEU A 152 3.39 2.02 9.88
CA LEU A 152 2.52 1.84 11.04
C LEU A 152 2.47 3.09 11.91
N ILE A 153 3.61 3.74 12.15
CA ILE A 153 3.69 4.99 12.92
C ILE A 153 2.86 6.07 12.23
N VAL A 154 3.04 6.25 10.91
CA VAL A 154 2.28 7.21 10.12
C VAL A 154 0.78 6.90 10.17
N ALA A 155 0.39 5.63 10.00
CA ALA A 155 -1.00 5.20 10.05
C ALA A 155 -1.62 5.57 11.40
N LEU A 156 -0.92 5.29 12.49
CA LEU A 156 -1.36 5.60 13.85
C LEU A 156 -1.47 7.12 14.08
N VAL A 157 -0.52 7.91 13.60
CA VAL A 157 -0.54 9.38 13.74
C VAL A 157 -1.70 10.00 12.96
N ILE A 158 -1.88 9.62 11.68
CA ILE A 158 -2.96 10.11 10.83
C ILE A 158 -4.31 9.70 11.43
N TRP A 159 -4.41 8.46 11.87
CA TRP A 159 -5.60 7.95 12.53
C TRP A 159 -5.93 8.75 13.80
N TYR A 160 -4.98 8.86 14.73
CA TYR A 160 -5.18 9.56 16.00
C TYR A 160 -5.61 11.01 15.76
N LYS A 161 -4.88 11.72 14.88
CA LYS A 161 -5.22 13.09 14.49
C LYS A 161 -6.62 13.17 13.89
N GLY A 162 -6.95 12.31 12.92
CA GLY A 162 -8.28 12.24 12.32
C GLY A 162 -9.39 12.08 13.36
N VAL A 163 -9.27 11.10 14.25
CA VAL A 163 -10.28 10.81 15.29
C VAL A 163 -10.41 11.98 16.27
N THR A 164 -9.29 12.55 16.72
CA THR A 164 -9.32 13.71 17.63
C THR A 164 -10.03 14.88 17.00
N THR A 165 -9.72 15.19 15.73
CA THR A 165 -10.28 16.34 15.04
C THR A 165 -11.76 16.13 14.71
N PHE A 166 -12.18 14.93 14.30
CA PHE A 166 -13.62 14.62 14.08
C PHE A 166 -14.43 14.71 15.36
N SER A 167 -13.86 14.24 16.48
CA SER A 167 -14.55 14.31 17.76
C SER A 167 -14.67 15.74 18.28
N GLN A 168 -13.67 16.60 18.04
CA GLN A 168 -13.73 18.00 18.45
C GLN A 168 -14.64 18.83 17.52
N ALA A 169 -14.77 18.45 16.25
CA ALA A 169 -15.70 19.08 15.32
C ALA A 169 -17.19 18.86 15.68
N GLY A 170 -17.49 17.94 16.61
CA GLY A 170 -18.86 17.66 17.04
C GLY A 170 -19.69 16.95 15.96
N ILE A 171 -19.05 16.16 15.10
CA ILE A 171 -19.75 15.38 14.08
C ILE A 171 -20.45 14.20 14.76
N ASP A 172 -21.71 14.41 15.14
CA ASP A 172 -22.55 13.40 15.79
C ASP A 172 -23.18 12.42 14.77
N SER A 173 -23.22 12.80 13.48
CA SER A 173 -23.74 11.96 12.40
C SER A 173 -22.82 10.75 12.16
N THR A 174 -23.32 9.56 12.52
CA THR A 174 -22.61 8.27 12.34
C THR A 174 -22.22 8.06 10.87
N LYS A 175 -23.09 8.47 9.92
CA LYS A 175 -22.85 8.31 8.49
C LYS A 175 -21.72 9.20 7.98
N GLU A 176 -21.69 10.45 8.41
CA GLU A 176 -20.63 11.41 8.03
C GLU A 176 -19.28 10.99 8.60
N ARG A 177 -19.26 10.57 9.87
CA ARG A 177 -18.05 10.04 10.50
C ARG A 177 -17.53 8.78 9.79
N ALA A 178 -18.41 7.86 9.42
CA ALA A 178 -18.03 6.67 8.65
C ALA A 178 -17.37 7.06 7.32
N TRP A 179 -17.96 8.00 6.58
CA TRP A 179 -17.40 8.48 5.32
C TRP A 179 -16.00 9.09 5.49
N LEU A 180 -15.82 9.94 6.50
CA LEU A 180 -14.52 10.55 6.80
C LEU A 180 -13.47 9.51 7.18
N VAL A 181 -13.83 8.53 8.00
CA VAL A 181 -12.92 7.49 8.48
C VAL A 181 -12.55 6.49 7.37
N PHE A 182 -13.51 6.03 6.56
CA PHE A 182 -13.27 4.98 5.56
C PHE A 182 -12.84 5.49 4.18
N PHE A 183 -13.09 6.76 3.85
CA PHE A 183 -12.66 7.31 2.55
C PHE A 183 -11.60 8.39 2.71
N VAL A 184 -11.84 9.40 3.54
CA VAL A 184 -10.92 10.56 3.62
C VAL A 184 -9.59 10.18 4.25
N LEU A 185 -9.58 9.44 5.36
CA LEU A 185 -8.32 9.01 5.99
C LEU A 185 -7.47 8.13 5.08
N PRO A 186 -8.02 7.07 4.45
CA PRO A 186 -7.23 6.23 3.54
C PRO A 186 -6.71 6.98 2.33
N VAL A 187 -7.52 7.88 1.75
CA VAL A 187 -7.06 8.75 0.65
C VAL A 187 -5.95 9.68 1.10
N ALA A 188 -6.06 10.28 2.29
CA ALA A 188 -5.00 11.11 2.85
C ALA A 188 -3.72 10.29 3.08
N PHE A 189 -3.85 9.09 3.66
CA PHE A 189 -2.73 8.18 3.88
C PHE A 189 -2.05 7.77 2.56
N LEU A 190 -2.81 7.26 1.60
CA LEU A 190 -2.31 6.86 0.27
C LEU A 190 -1.72 8.04 -0.49
N GLY A 191 -2.35 9.20 -0.39
CA GLY A 191 -1.86 10.43 -0.99
C GLY A 191 -0.45 10.76 -0.55
N ILE A 192 -0.18 10.68 0.75
CA ILE A 192 1.16 11.00 1.23
C ILE A 192 2.16 9.87 0.90
N TYR A 193 1.71 8.62 0.87
CA TYR A 193 2.54 7.50 0.38
C TYR A 193 2.93 7.64 -1.09
N ALA A 194 2.06 8.19 -1.93
CA ALA A 194 2.34 8.41 -3.35
C ALA A 194 3.31 9.57 -3.59
N VAL A 195 3.32 10.59 -2.72
CA VAL A 195 4.25 11.73 -2.85
C VAL A 195 5.73 11.31 -2.70
N VAL A 196 6.00 10.26 -1.91
CA VAL A 196 7.37 9.77 -1.68
C VAL A 196 8.06 9.26 -2.92
N PRO A 197 7.53 8.24 -3.64
CA PRO A 197 8.17 7.74 -4.84
C PRO A 197 8.35 8.84 -5.88
N ILE A 198 7.43 9.81 -6.01
CA ILE A 198 7.64 10.99 -6.87
C ILE A 198 8.88 11.76 -6.46
N PHE A 199 8.99 12.08 -5.17
CA PHE A 199 10.08 12.89 -4.69
C PHE A 199 11.42 12.19 -4.90
N PHE A 200 11.47 10.88 -4.68
CA PHE A 200 12.63 10.06 -4.99
C PHE A 200 12.93 9.98 -6.49
N VAL A 201 11.91 9.78 -7.32
CA VAL A 201 12.03 9.80 -8.79
C VAL A 201 12.53 11.15 -9.28
N LEU A 202 12.01 12.24 -8.74
CA LEU A 202 12.37 13.61 -9.09
C LEU A 202 13.81 13.88 -8.69
N ILE A 203 14.23 13.49 -7.48
CA ILE A 203 15.63 13.58 -7.04
C ILE A 203 16.52 12.73 -7.94
N ALA A 204 16.12 11.50 -8.26
CA ALA A 204 16.89 10.64 -9.15
C ALA A 204 17.07 11.30 -10.53
N MET A 205 16.00 11.82 -11.11
CA MET A 205 16.01 12.57 -12.38
C MET A 205 16.88 13.83 -12.32
N LEU A 206 16.85 14.57 -11.19
CA LEU A 206 17.67 15.77 -11.00
C LEU A 206 19.15 15.43 -10.74
N SER A 207 19.42 14.26 -10.18
CA SER A 207 20.78 13.80 -9.85
C SER A 207 21.54 13.23 -11.06
N GLU A 208 20.83 12.79 -12.10
CA GLU A 208 21.44 12.24 -13.29
C GLU A 208 21.97 13.36 -14.21
N ARG A 209 23.24 13.26 -14.60
CA ARG A 209 23.88 14.24 -15.49
C ARG A 209 23.13 14.28 -16.84
N PRO A 210 22.84 15.48 -17.39
CA PRO A 210 21.90 15.69 -18.51
C PRO A 210 22.27 15.06 -19.88
N GLY A 211 23.27 14.18 -19.97
CA GLY A 211 23.79 13.66 -21.24
C GLY A 211 23.70 12.15 -21.50
N THR A 212 23.32 11.31 -20.52
CA THR A 212 23.60 9.84 -20.63
C THR A 212 22.39 8.90 -20.66
N LEU A 213 21.19 9.29 -20.21
CA LEU A 213 20.05 8.35 -20.07
C LEU A 213 18.92 8.46 -21.11
N TRP A 214 18.83 9.55 -21.86
CA TRP A 214 17.67 9.79 -22.74
C TRP A 214 17.60 8.86 -23.97
N THR A 215 18.73 8.28 -24.39
CA THR A 215 18.82 7.59 -25.68
C THR A 215 18.43 6.10 -25.64
N ASN A 216 18.71 5.36 -24.57
CA ASN A 216 18.57 3.89 -24.59
C ASN A 216 17.64 3.28 -23.52
N GLN A 217 17.33 3.99 -22.43
CA GLN A 217 16.54 3.45 -21.31
C GLN A 217 15.08 3.92 -21.30
N SER A 218 14.69 4.75 -22.27
CA SER A 218 13.46 5.54 -22.26
C SER A 218 12.19 4.79 -22.69
N VAL A 219 12.27 3.60 -23.30
CA VAL A 219 11.07 2.92 -23.84
C VAL A 219 10.31 2.11 -22.77
N LEU A 220 11.01 1.43 -21.86
CA LEU A 220 10.36 0.53 -20.89
C LEU A 220 9.91 1.23 -19.60
N LEU A 221 10.61 2.30 -19.20
CA LEU A 221 10.29 3.06 -17.99
C LEU A 221 9.13 4.05 -18.19
N ARG A 222 8.89 4.52 -19.42
CA ARG A 222 7.78 5.44 -19.76
C ARG A 222 6.40 4.98 -19.28
N PRO A 223 5.93 3.74 -19.53
CA PRO A 223 4.59 3.33 -19.10
C PRO A 223 4.45 3.27 -17.57
N GLN A 224 5.50 2.87 -16.84
CA GLN A 224 5.47 2.83 -15.38
C GLN A 224 5.40 4.24 -14.80
N PHE A 225 6.16 5.18 -15.36
CA PHE A 225 6.08 6.60 -14.99
C PHE A 225 4.70 7.20 -15.27
N MET A 226 4.11 6.92 -16.43
CA MET A 226 2.77 7.43 -16.76
C MET A 226 1.69 6.85 -15.85
N MET A 227 1.80 5.57 -15.47
CA MET A 227 0.88 4.96 -14.51
C MET A 227 1.00 5.61 -13.12
N LEU A 228 2.23 5.81 -12.63
CA LEU A 228 2.48 6.49 -11.34
C LEU A 228 1.92 7.92 -11.36
N LEU A 229 2.25 8.69 -12.40
CA LEU A 229 1.74 10.05 -12.58
C LEU A 229 0.21 10.10 -12.65
N THR A 230 -0.43 9.12 -13.30
CA THR A 230 -1.90 9.04 -13.37
C THR A 230 -2.51 8.75 -11.99
N VAL A 231 -1.95 7.79 -11.25
CA VAL A 231 -2.39 7.46 -9.88
C VAL A 231 -2.24 8.68 -8.96
N GLU A 232 -1.20 9.47 -9.15
CA GLU A 232 -0.95 10.66 -8.35
C GLU A 232 -1.87 11.82 -8.67
N ILE A 233 -2.14 12.08 -9.95
CA ILE A 233 -3.14 13.07 -10.34
C ILE A 233 -4.49 12.66 -9.74
N ALA A 234 -4.85 11.38 -9.82
CA ALA A 234 -6.08 10.87 -9.21
C ALA A 234 -6.09 11.07 -7.68
N LEU A 235 -4.98 10.80 -6.99
CA LEU A 235 -4.85 11.04 -5.55
C LEU A 235 -4.91 12.53 -5.20
N PHE A 236 -4.26 13.40 -5.98
CA PHE A 236 -4.28 14.84 -5.77
C PHE A 236 -5.71 15.38 -5.94
N VAL A 237 -6.42 14.94 -6.97
CA VAL A 237 -7.84 15.25 -7.17
C VAL A 237 -8.67 14.73 -6.00
N ALA A 238 -8.42 13.51 -5.53
CA ALA A 238 -9.13 12.95 -4.39
C ALA A 238 -8.89 13.74 -3.09
N ILE A 239 -7.65 14.17 -2.82
CA ILE A 239 -7.31 15.04 -1.68
C ILE A 239 -8.00 16.41 -1.83
N PHE A 240 -7.99 16.99 -3.04
CA PHE A 240 -8.63 18.27 -3.30
C PHE A 240 -10.15 18.18 -3.08
N VAL A 241 -10.78 17.13 -3.59
CA VAL A 241 -12.22 16.85 -3.38
C VAL A 241 -12.50 16.62 -1.90
N ALA A 242 -11.70 15.81 -1.20
CA ALA A 242 -11.86 15.57 0.23
C ALA A 242 -11.74 16.87 1.04
N ARG A 243 -10.79 17.74 0.69
CA ARG A 243 -10.62 19.06 1.31
C ARG A 243 -11.82 19.97 1.05
N ARG A 244 -12.35 19.97 -0.17
CA ARG A 244 -13.54 20.75 -0.53
C ARG A 244 -14.76 20.26 0.23
N MET A 245 -14.99 18.95 0.27
CA MET A 245 -16.11 18.33 1.01
C MET A 245 -16.01 18.59 2.52
N SER A 246 -14.81 18.54 3.08
CA SER A 246 -14.60 18.86 4.50
C SER A 246 -14.97 20.31 4.83
N ARG A 247 -14.70 21.25 3.91
CA ARG A 247 -15.10 22.66 4.06
C ARG A 247 -16.61 22.86 3.98
N THR A 248 -17.30 22.15 3.07
CA THR A 248 -18.76 22.25 2.96
C THR A 248 -19.45 21.67 4.18
N ILE A 249 -19.00 20.52 4.69
CA ILE A 249 -19.53 19.92 5.93
C ILE A 249 -19.31 20.86 7.12
N ALA A 250 -18.12 21.49 7.22
CA ALA A 250 -17.85 22.45 8.28
C ALA A 250 -18.77 23.69 8.20
N ALA A 251 -19.04 24.19 7.00
CA ALA A 251 -19.96 25.31 6.79
C ALA A 251 -21.40 24.94 7.17
N ASP A 252 -21.88 23.77 6.75
CA ASP A 252 -23.22 23.27 7.10
C ASP A 252 -23.38 23.08 8.62
N ALA A 253 -22.34 22.60 9.30
CA ALA A 253 -22.34 22.41 10.75
C ALA A 253 -22.36 23.73 11.55
N ILE A 254 -21.89 24.82 10.95
CA ILE A 254 -22.02 26.17 11.52
C ILE A 254 -23.44 26.67 11.32
N HIS A 255 -23.98 26.56 10.10
CA HIS A 255 -25.32 27.03 9.77
C HIS A 255 -26.41 26.34 10.61
N ARG A 256 -26.32 25.02 10.83
CA ARG A 256 -27.30 24.29 11.66
C ARG A 256 -27.32 24.81 13.10
N HIS A 257 -26.14 25.09 13.66
CA HIS A 257 -26.02 25.61 15.02
C HIS A 257 -26.65 27.00 15.17
N GLU A 258 -26.53 27.85 14.15
CA GLU A 258 -27.16 29.18 14.16
C GLU A 258 -28.70 29.09 14.14
N ILE A 259 -29.26 28.14 13.36
CA ILE A 259 -30.71 27.88 13.35
C ILE A 259 -31.19 27.38 14.71
N ASP A 260 -30.45 26.45 15.33
CA ASP A 260 -30.81 25.90 16.64
C ASP A 260 -30.76 26.98 17.73
N GLU A 261 -29.77 27.88 17.67
CA GLU A 261 -29.67 29.01 18.60
C GLU A 261 -30.78 30.04 18.40
N GLN A 262 -31.16 30.33 17.15
CA GLN A 262 -32.31 31.20 16.84
C GLN A 262 -33.64 30.58 17.29
N SER A 263 -33.80 29.27 17.17
CA SER A 263 -35.02 28.57 17.57
C SER A 263 -35.19 28.46 19.08
N ALA A 264 -34.09 28.57 19.84
CA ALA A 264 -34.09 28.54 21.30
C ALA A 264 -34.36 29.90 21.96
N ARG A 265 -34.28 31.01 21.20
CA ARG A 265 -34.55 32.37 21.66
C ARG A 265 -36.00 32.78 21.42
#